data_AF-A0A177LLV2-F1
#
_entry.id   AF-A0A177LLV2-F1
#
_cell.length_a   1.000
_cell.length_b   1.000
_cell.length_c   1.000
_cell.angle_alpha   90.00
_cell.angle_beta   90.00
_cell.angle_gamma   90.00
#
_symmetry.space_group_name_H-M   'P 1'
#
loop_
_entity.id
_entity.type
_entity.pdbx_description
1 polymer ?
#
loop_
_entity_poly.entity_id
_entity_poly.type
_entity_poly.pdbx_seq_one_letter_code
_entity_poly.pdbx_strand_id
1 'polypeptide(L)'
;MKGGEDILVYSKNGNLIIESKIIRVREIISYQHIDDIIIKHVNEVYDHEMDIFLSQSVKYENAGNNLIHRILFQIFLLFHQNKRTINISQSNEDLLIILNEIKSNLPKTVIPPDLDKSLFWKEVSDKHSFSLVKLVFSKNNLSLFEVLKKYNKYHEK
;
A
#
# COMPACT_ATOMS: atom_id res chain seq x y z
N MET A 1 9.55 -17.18 6.69
CA MET A 1 9.72 -15.84 6.11
C MET A 1 9.38 -14.83 7.18
N LYS A 2 10.37 -14.08 7.68
CA LYS A 2 10.12 -13.00 8.64
C LYS A 2 9.88 -11.74 7.82
N GLY A 3 8.64 -11.24 7.86
CA GLY A 3 8.36 -9.87 7.44
C GLY A 3 9.08 -8.87 8.32
N GLY A 4 9.29 -7.68 7.76
CA GLY A 4 9.92 -6.51 8.36
C GLY A 4 9.67 -6.39 9.83
N GLU A 5 10.71 -5.96 10.54
CA GLU A 5 10.77 -6.04 11.99
C GLU A 5 9.49 -5.48 12.67
N ASP A 6 8.81 -4.54 12.02
CA ASP A 6 7.63 -3.84 12.52
C ASP A 6 6.25 -4.28 11.97
N ILE A 7 6.19 -5.07 10.89
CA ILE A 7 4.91 -5.50 10.30
C ILE A 7 4.82 -7.01 10.06
N LEU A 8 3.59 -7.52 10.07
CA LEU A 8 3.25 -8.88 9.64
C LEU A 8 2.20 -8.78 8.53
N VAL A 9 2.45 -9.46 7.42
CA VAL A 9 1.62 -9.39 6.21
C VAL A 9 1.21 -10.80 5.80
N TYR A 10 -0.07 -11.02 5.57
CA TYR A 10 -0.61 -12.32 5.15
C TYR A 10 -2.03 -12.21 4.58
N SER A 11 -2.45 -13.18 3.79
CA SER A 11 -3.84 -13.32 3.33
C SER A 11 -4.68 -14.17 4.27
N LYS A 12 -5.93 -13.76 4.50
CA LYS A 12 -6.93 -14.58 5.19
C LYS A 12 -8.34 -14.28 4.68
N ASN A 13 -9.07 -15.32 4.28
CA ASN A 13 -10.48 -15.25 3.85
C ASN A 13 -10.74 -14.18 2.76
N GLY A 14 -9.88 -14.09 1.75
CA GLY A 14 -10.01 -13.09 0.67
C GLY A 14 -9.64 -11.67 1.06
N ASN A 15 -8.95 -11.48 2.19
CA ASN A 15 -8.44 -10.19 2.64
C ASN A 15 -6.92 -10.23 2.79
N LEU A 16 -6.27 -9.14 2.41
CA LEU A 16 -4.93 -8.78 2.84
C LEU A 16 -5.00 -8.28 4.27
N ILE A 17 -4.18 -8.84 5.14
CA ILE A 17 -4.02 -8.39 6.52
C ILE A 17 -2.63 -7.82 6.68
N ILE A 18 -2.57 -6.57 7.15
CA ILE A 18 -1.33 -5.89 7.54
C ILE A 18 -1.44 -5.61 9.04
N GLU A 19 -0.62 -6.29 9.85
CA GLU A 19 -0.58 -6.11 11.30
C GLU A 19 0.68 -5.34 11.69
N SER A 20 0.50 -4.17 12.30
CA SER A 20 1.61 -3.49 12.97
C SER A 20 1.95 -4.22 14.27
N LYS A 21 3.20 -4.63 14.43
CA LYS A 21 3.68 -5.31 15.63
C LYS A 21 3.82 -4.37 16.83
N ILE A 22 4.03 -3.07 16.59
CA ILE A 22 4.21 -2.03 17.63
C ILE A 22 2.87 -1.66 18.25
N ILE A 23 1.94 -1.11 17.46
CA ILE A 23 0.63 -0.66 17.98
C ILE A 23 -0.39 -1.80 18.05
N ARG A 24 -0.07 -2.99 17.53
CA ARG A 24 -0.92 -4.18 17.51
C ARG A 24 -2.28 -3.90 16.86
N VAL A 25 -2.27 -3.20 15.72
CA VAL A 25 -3.46 -2.92 14.90
C VAL A 25 -3.38 -3.73 13.62
N ARG A 26 -4.49 -4.35 13.23
CA ARG A 26 -4.67 -5.00 11.92
C ARG A 26 -5.45 -4.09 11.01
N GLU A 27 -4.89 -3.85 9.84
CA GLU A 27 -5.60 -3.30 8.69
C GLU A 27 -6.10 -4.48 7.85
N ILE A 28 -7.42 -4.55 7.66
CA ILE A 28 -8.10 -5.62 6.96
C ILE A 28 -8.64 -5.06 5.66
N ILE A 29 -8.02 -5.49 4.56
CA ILE A 29 -8.26 -4.96 3.23
C ILE A 29 -8.78 -6.09 2.37
N SER A 30 -10.03 -6.02 1.92
CA SER A 30 -10.56 -7.02 1.00
C SER A 30 -9.96 -6.84 -0.38
N TYR A 31 -9.39 -7.91 -0.95
CA TYR A 31 -8.81 -7.86 -2.30
C TYR A 31 -9.82 -7.39 -3.36
N GLN A 32 -11.10 -7.73 -3.20
CA GLN A 32 -12.16 -7.31 -4.12
C GLN A 32 -12.40 -5.78 -4.13
N HIS A 33 -11.97 -5.09 -3.06
CA HIS A 33 -12.15 -3.66 -2.88
C HIS A 33 -10.87 -2.86 -3.11
N ILE A 34 -9.77 -3.51 -3.51
CA ILE A 34 -8.59 -2.83 -4.03
C ILE A 34 -8.91 -2.35 -5.45
N ASP A 35 -8.89 -1.04 -5.63
CA ASP A 35 -9.14 -0.41 -6.92
C ASP A 35 -7.83 -0.21 -7.68
N ASP A 36 -6.84 0.42 -7.07
CA ASP A 36 -5.58 0.78 -7.71
C ASP A 36 -4.42 0.74 -6.70
N ILE A 37 -3.20 0.45 -7.16
CA ILE A 37 -1.98 0.47 -6.33
C ILE A 37 -0.89 1.19 -7.10
N ILE A 38 -0.24 2.15 -6.45
CA ILE A 38 0.97 2.81 -6.96
C ILE A 38 2.12 2.67 -5.96
N ILE A 39 3.34 2.70 -6.46
CA ILE A 39 4.56 2.83 -5.66
C ILE A 39 5.31 4.07 -6.08
N LYS A 40 5.83 4.81 -5.10
CA LYS A 40 6.63 6.02 -5.28
C LYS A 40 7.95 5.87 -4.55
N HIS A 41 9.01 6.39 -5.13
CA HIS A 41 10.26 6.65 -4.44
C HIS A 41 10.15 7.97 -3.66
N VAL A 42 10.57 7.98 -2.39
CA VAL A 42 10.40 9.14 -1.49
C VAL A 42 11.75 9.73 -1.05
N ASN A 43 12.71 8.92 -0.61
CA ASN A 43 14.08 9.36 -0.28
C ASN A 43 15.04 8.16 -0.13
N GLU A 44 16.32 8.45 0.17
CA GLU A 44 17.38 7.43 0.38
C GLU A 44 17.28 6.69 1.73
N VAL A 45 16.47 7.17 2.68
CA VAL A 45 16.45 6.68 4.08
C VAL A 45 15.14 5.94 4.43
N TYR A 46 14.05 6.27 3.75
CA TYR A 46 12.75 5.60 3.81
C TYR A 46 12.41 5.11 2.40
N ASP A 47 12.80 3.87 2.14
CA ASP A 47 12.44 3.20 0.90
C ASP A 47 10.92 3.25 0.70
N HIS A 48 10.56 3.40 -0.57
CA HIS A 48 9.24 3.41 -1.20
C HIS A 48 7.98 3.65 -0.35
N GLU A 49 7.17 4.59 -0.81
CA GLU A 49 5.77 4.67 -0.40
C GLU A 49 4.89 3.90 -1.38
N MET A 50 4.10 2.96 -0.87
CA MET A 50 3.00 2.34 -1.60
C MET A 50 1.67 2.92 -1.14
N ASP A 51 0.88 3.39 -2.10
CA ASP A 51 -0.52 3.77 -1.87
C ASP A 51 -1.41 2.67 -2.43
N ILE A 52 -2.25 2.09 -1.57
CA ILE A 52 -3.32 1.16 -1.94
C ILE A 52 -4.64 1.93 -1.86
N PHE A 53 -5.30 2.12 -2.99
CA PHE A 53 -6.59 2.80 -3.08
C PHE A 53 -7.75 1.81 -3.08
N LEU A 54 -8.80 2.14 -2.33
CA LEU A 54 -9.91 1.24 -2.06
C LEU A 54 -11.27 1.84 -2.43
N SER A 55 -12.18 1.00 -2.91
CA SER A 55 -13.59 1.37 -3.12
C SER A 55 -14.41 1.38 -1.83
N GLN A 56 -13.91 0.76 -0.76
CA GLN A 56 -14.52 0.74 0.57
C GLN A 56 -13.52 1.15 1.65
N SER A 57 -14.04 1.62 2.78
CA SER A 57 -13.23 1.98 3.94
C SER A 57 -12.47 0.77 4.49
N VAL A 58 -11.22 0.98 4.89
CA VAL A 58 -10.41 -0.02 5.59
C VAL A 58 -11.10 -0.42 6.89
N LYS A 59 -11.09 -1.71 7.19
CA LYS A 59 -11.51 -2.22 8.49
C LYS A 59 -10.29 -2.37 9.39
N TYR A 60 -10.43 -1.96 10.64
CA TYR A 60 -9.35 -2.06 11.61
C TYR A 60 -9.76 -2.95 12.78
N GLU A 61 -8.84 -3.79 13.23
CA GLU A 61 -9.02 -4.63 14.42
C GLU A 61 -7.88 -4.44 15.41
N ASN A 62 -8.20 -4.50 16.69
CA ASN A 62 -7.20 -4.55 17.76
C ASN A 62 -6.64 -5.97 17.88
N ALA A 63 -5.35 -6.14 17.62
CA ALA A 63 -4.61 -7.37 17.80
C ALA A 63 -3.82 -7.42 19.13
N GLY A 64 -3.96 -6.40 19.97
CA GLY A 64 -3.38 -6.32 21.30
C GLY A 64 -4.34 -6.84 22.38
N ASN A 65 -3.79 -7.52 23.37
CA ASN A 65 -4.56 -8.15 24.45
C ASN A 65 -4.61 -7.32 25.76
N ASN A 66 -3.79 -6.28 25.88
CA ASN A 66 -3.68 -5.47 27.10
C ASN A 66 -4.39 -4.12 26.99
N LEU A 67 -4.55 -3.44 28.14
CA LEU A 67 -5.27 -2.17 28.24
C LEU A 67 -4.62 -1.04 27.42
N ILE A 68 -3.29 -0.99 27.36
CA ILE A 68 -2.54 0.03 26.60
C ILE A 68 -2.87 -0.07 25.11
N HIS A 69 -2.84 -1.26 24.52
CA HIS A 69 -3.19 -1.45 23.11
C HIS A 69 -4.67 -1.11 22.83
N ARG A 70 -5.57 -1.35 23.78
CA ARG A 70 -6.98 -0.93 23.64
C ARG A 70 -7.09 0.59 23.57
N ILE A 71 -6.37 1.32 24.42
CA ILE A 71 -6.37 2.79 24.41
C ILE A 71 -5.74 3.31 23.11
N LEU A 72 -4.56 2.79 22.73
CA LEU A 72 -3.89 3.16 21.48
C LEU A 72 -4.76 2.89 20.26
N PHE A 73 -5.48 1.76 20.23
CA PHE A 73 -6.41 1.45 19.15
C PHE A 73 -7.57 2.45 19.05
N GLN A 74 -8.16 2.86 20.18
CA GLN A 74 -9.22 3.89 20.16
C GLN A 74 -8.70 5.23 19.62
N ILE A 75 -7.51 5.64 20.06
CA ILE A 75 -6.86 6.85 19.54
C ILE A 75 -6.58 6.71 18.04
N PHE A 76 -6.04 5.56 17.61
CA PHE A 76 -5.78 5.26 16.22
C PHE A 76 -7.06 5.39 15.37
N LEU A 77 -8.17 4.81 15.84
CA LEU A 77 -9.45 4.86 15.13
C LEU A 77 -9.92 6.30 14.89
N LEU A 78 -9.74 7.24 15.83
CA LEU A 78 -10.15 8.64 15.64
C LEU A 78 -9.53 9.29 14.39
N PHE A 79 -8.28 8.93 14.05
CA PHE A 79 -7.56 9.49 12.91
C PHE A 79 -7.69 8.66 11.63
N HIS A 80 -8.26 7.45 11.71
CA HIS A 80 -8.28 6.48 10.62
C HIS A 80 -9.70 6.09 10.17
N GLN A 81 -10.74 6.73 10.72
CA GLN A 81 -12.11 6.48 10.31
C GLN A 81 -12.29 6.75 8.81
N ASN A 82 -12.99 5.83 8.14
CA ASN A 82 -13.39 5.96 6.74
C ASN A 82 -12.23 6.18 5.75
N LYS A 83 -10.99 5.85 6.13
CA LYS A 83 -9.86 5.87 5.18
C LYS A 83 -10.11 4.87 4.07
N ARG A 84 -9.97 5.34 2.83
CA ARG A 84 -10.03 4.55 1.59
C ARG A 84 -8.67 4.45 0.90
N THR A 85 -7.63 4.80 1.63
CA THR A 85 -6.24 4.71 1.18
C THR A 85 -5.42 4.17 2.32
N ILE A 86 -4.56 3.21 2.01
CA ILE A 86 -3.51 2.73 2.89
C ILE A 86 -2.19 3.21 2.31
N ASN A 87 -1.41 3.89 3.14
CA ASN A 87 -0.09 4.40 2.81
C ASN A 87 0.94 3.57 3.59
N ILE A 88 1.82 2.88 2.87
CA ILE A 88 2.83 2.01 3.44
C ILE A 88 4.19 2.56 3.05
N SER A 89 5.03 2.91 4.02
CA SER A 89 6.43 3.29 3.79
C SER A 89 7.31 2.25 4.48
N GLN A 90 8.11 1.53 3.68
CA GLN A 90 8.83 0.33 4.12
C GLN A 90 10.07 0.09 3.25
N SER A 91 11.03 -0.67 3.79
CA SER A 91 12.20 -1.17 3.05
C SER A 91 11.81 -1.86 1.73
N ASN A 92 12.71 -1.91 0.76
CA ASN A 92 12.49 -2.68 -0.47
C ASN A 92 12.12 -4.14 -0.20
N GLU A 93 12.78 -4.76 0.78
CA GLU A 93 12.54 -6.15 1.16
C GLU A 93 11.12 -6.36 1.69
N ASP A 94 10.65 -5.47 2.55
CA ASP A 94 9.31 -5.55 3.14
C ASP A 94 8.22 -5.22 2.15
N LEU A 95 8.48 -4.26 1.26
CA LEU A 95 7.58 -3.95 0.17
C LEU A 95 7.41 -5.13 -0.77
N LEU A 96 8.50 -5.86 -1.06
CA LEU A 96 8.44 -7.08 -1.87
C LEU A 96 7.60 -8.17 -1.20
N ILE A 97 7.64 -8.30 0.13
CA ILE A 97 6.79 -9.24 0.85
C ILE A 97 5.31 -8.88 0.65
N ILE A 98 4.95 -7.60 0.81
CA ILE A 98 3.59 -7.11 0.58
C ILE A 98 3.16 -7.34 -0.87
N LEU A 99 4.00 -6.96 -1.82
CA LEU A 99 3.72 -7.08 -3.25
C LEU A 99 3.51 -8.54 -3.68
N ASN A 100 4.31 -9.47 -3.14
CA ASN A 100 4.16 -10.89 -3.44
C ASN A 100 2.86 -11.45 -2.86
N GLU A 101 2.47 -11.04 -1.66
CA GLU A 101 1.19 -11.42 -1.06
C GLU A 101 0.01 -10.89 -1.89
N ILE A 102 0.10 -9.64 -2.34
CA ILE A 102 -0.89 -9.02 -3.22
C ILE A 102 -0.96 -9.77 -4.55
N LYS A 103 0.17 -9.99 -5.23
CA LYS A 103 0.22 -10.67 -6.54
C LYS A 103 -0.36 -12.08 -6.52
N SER A 104 -0.20 -12.79 -5.40
CA SER A 104 -0.75 -14.12 -5.22
C SER A 104 -2.29 -14.14 -5.22
N ASN A 105 -2.93 -13.02 -4.92
CA ASN A 105 -4.39 -12.87 -4.86
C ASN A 105 -4.96 -11.94 -5.95
N LEU A 106 -4.12 -11.08 -6.52
CA LEU A 106 -4.40 -10.18 -7.64
C LEU A 106 -3.40 -10.46 -8.77
N PRO A 107 -3.67 -11.43 -9.66
CA PRO A 107 -2.68 -11.89 -10.65
C PRO A 107 -2.19 -10.83 -11.65
N LYS A 108 -2.95 -9.74 -11.82
CA LYS A 108 -2.58 -8.60 -12.68
C LYS A 108 -1.55 -7.66 -12.04
N THR A 109 -1.20 -7.85 -10.77
CA THR A 109 -0.22 -7.02 -10.07
C THR A 109 1.16 -7.16 -10.68
N VAL A 110 1.75 -6.02 -11.03
CA VAL A 110 3.10 -5.89 -11.56
C VAL A 110 4.03 -5.52 -10.40
N ILE A 111 5.04 -6.36 -10.16
CA ILE A 111 6.11 -6.08 -9.19
C ILE A 111 7.24 -5.41 -9.97
N PRO A 112 7.61 -4.15 -9.65
CA PRO A 112 8.75 -3.50 -10.28
C PRO A 112 10.03 -4.32 -10.04
N PRO A 113 10.76 -4.75 -11.10
CA PRO A 113 11.96 -5.57 -10.94
C PRO A 113 13.18 -4.79 -10.42
N ASP A 114 13.07 -3.47 -10.35
CA ASP A 114 14.14 -2.49 -10.19
C ASP A 114 13.81 -1.48 -9.08
N LEU A 115 13.23 -1.96 -7.97
CA LEU A 115 12.95 -1.14 -6.77
C LEU A 115 14.22 -0.45 -6.25
N ASP A 116 15.35 -1.17 -6.22
CA ASP A 116 16.67 -0.64 -5.84
C ASP A 116 17.17 0.51 -6.75
N LYS A 117 16.60 0.66 -7.95
CA LYS A 117 16.95 1.69 -8.94
C LYS A 117 15.82 2.67 -9.20
N SER A 118 14.88 2.79 -8.26
CA SER A 118 13.69 3.61 -8.39
C SER A 118 13.94 5.10 -8.62
N LEU A 119 15.11 5.60 -8.21
CA LEU A 119 15.60 6.95 -8.51
C LEU A 119 15.64 7.24 -10.02
N PHE A 120 15.81 6.21 -10.84
CA PHE A 120 15.90 6.33 -12.30
C PHE A 120 14.60 5.96 -13.01
N TRP A 121 13.53 5.66 -12.27
CA TRP A 121 12.25 5.32 -12.88
C TRP A 121 11.71 6.45 -13.73
N LYS A 122 11.33 6.08 -14.95
CA LYS A 122 10.56 6.89 -15.88
C LYS A 122 9.48 6.02 -16.49
N GLU A 123 8.23 6.37 -16.24
CA GLU A 123 7.06 5.71 -16.82
C GLU A 123 6.35 6.70 -17.76
N VAL A 124 6.09 6.28 -18.98
CA VAL A 124 5.34 7.08 -19.96
C VAL A 124 3.92 6.56 -20.02
N SER A 125 2.95 7.43 -19.73
CA SER A 125 1.53 7.11 -19.73
C SER A 125 0.75 8.28 -20.31
N ASP A 126 -0.12 8.02 -21.30
CA ASP A 126 -0.96 9.02 -21.96
C ASP A 126 -0.22 10.30 -22.40
N LYS A 127 0.95 10.14 -23.04
CA LYS A 127 1.83 11.24 -23.50
C LYS A 127 2.47 12.07 -22.36
N HIS A 128 2.30 11.65 -21.12
CA HIS A 128 2.98 12.24 -19.96
C HIS A 128 4.10 11.34 -19.49
N SER A 129 5.18 11.93 -18.97
CA SER A 129 6.30 11.20 -18.38
C SER A 129 6.30 11.41 -16.87
N PHE A 130 6.18 10.33 -16.13
CA PHE A 130 6.21 10.32 -14.66
C PHE A 130 7.56 9.77 -14.20
N SER A 131 8.21 10.47 -13.28
CA SER A 131 9.45 10.00 -12.65
C SER A 131 9.16 9.52 -11.24
N LEU A 132 9.95 8.58 -10.74
CA LEU A 132 9.91 8.12 -9.34
C LEU A 132 8.61 7.41 -8.93
N VAL A 133 7.70 7.10 -9.85
CA VAL A 133 6.42 6.43 -9.56
C VAL A 133 6.17 5.34 -10.59
N LYS A 134 5.55 4.25 -10.14
CA LYS A 134 5.06 3.16 -10.99
C LYS A 134 3.65 2.75 -10.64
N LEU A 135 2.88 2.37 -11.65
CA LEU A 135 1.59 1.69 -11.47
C LEU A 135 1.83 0.20 -11.22
N VAL A 136 1.31 -0.30 -10.10
CA VAL A 136 1.46 -1.71 -9.69
C VAL A 136 0.23 -2.52 -10.04
N PHE A 137 -0.96 -1.93 -9.89
CA PHE A 137 -2.22 -2.59 -10.16
C PHE A 137 -3.30 -1.56 -10.48
N SER A 138 -4.16 -1.88 -11.44
CA SER A 138 -5.44 -1.18 -11.63
C SER A 138 -6.53 -2.19 -11.95
N LYS A 139 -7.59 -2.20 -11.14
CA LYS A 139 -8.75 -3.08 -11.30
C LYS A 139 -9.47 -2.84 -12.62
N ASN A 140 -9.56 -1.58 -13.02
CA ASN A 140 -10.23 -1.15 -14.24
C ASN A 140 -9.27 -0.98 -15.42
N ASN A 141 -8.01 -1.43 -15.29
CA ASN A 141 -6.94 -1.27 -16.27
C ASN A 141 -6.71 0.20 -16.69
N LEU A 142 -6.83 1.12 -15.72
CA LEU A 142 -6.51 2.54 -15.92
C LEU A 142 -5.00 2.71 -16.13
N SER A 143 -4.63 3.74 -16.87
CA SER A 143 -3.25 4.18 -17.02
C SER A 143 -2.73 4.83 -15.72
N LEU A 144 -1.41 4.99 -15.57
CA LEU A 144 -0.84 5.71 -14.43
C LEU A 144 -1.35 7.15 -14.37
N PHE A 145 -1.46 7.83 -15.51
CA PHE A 145 -1.98 9.20 -15.56
C PHE A 145 -3.44 9.27 -15.06
N GLU A 146 -4.29 8.36 -15.51
CA GLU A 146 -5.70 8.29 -15.09
C GLU A 146 -5.83 8.01 -13.59
N VAL A 147 -5.01 7.09 -13.05
CA VAL A 147 -4.97 6.80 -11.61
C VAL A 147 -4.51 8.01 -10.81
N LEU A 148 -3.42 8.67 -11.21
CA LEU A 148 -2.93 9.86 -10.52
C LEU A 148 -3.96 10.99 -10.54
N LYS A 149 -4.67 11.18 -11.66
CA LYS A 149 -5.76 12.16 -11.76
C LYS A 149 -6.95 11.79 -10.88
N LYS A 150 -7.39 10.52 -10.91
CA LYS A 150 -8.52 10.00 -10.10
C LYS A 150 -8.34 10.25 -8.60
N TYR A 151 -7.11 10.18 -8.11
CA TYR A 151 -6.79 10.35 -6.68
C TYR A 151 -6.15 11.70 -6.33
N ASN A 152 -6.21 12.70 -7.23
CA ASN A 152 -5.61 14.03 -7.03
C ASN A 152 -4.12 13.98 -6.63
N LYS A 153 -3.37 13.01 -7.19
CA LYS A 153 -1.92 12.84 -7.02
C LYS A 153 -1.12 13.38 -8.21
N TYR A 154 -1.80 13.89 -9.23
CA TYR A 154 -1.20 14.60 -10.35
C TYR A 154 -1.16 16.10 -10.07
N HIS A 155 0.01 16.70 -10.17
CA HIS A 155 0.20 18.15 -10.20
C HIS A 155 0.90 18.50 -11.51
N GLU A 156 0.27 19.34 -12.33
CA GLU A 156 0.95 19.93 -13.49
C GLU A 156 2.15 20.74 -12.98
N LYS A 157 3.32 20.48 -13.55
CA LYS A 157 4.54 21.27 -13.32
C LYS A 157 4.65 22.35 -14.38
#